data_AF-A0A8J7AUK0-F1
#
_entry.id   AF-A0A8J7AUK0-F1
#
_cell.length_a   1.000
_cell.length_b   1.000
_cell.length_c   1.000
_cell.angle_alpha   90.00
_cell.angle_beta   90.00
_cell.angle_gamma   90.00
#
_symmetry.space_group_name_H-M   'P 1'
#
loop_
_entity.id
_entity.type
_entity.pdbx_description
1 polymer ?
#
loop_
_entity_poly.entity_id
_entity_poly.type
_entity_poly.pdbx_seq_one_letter_code
_entity_poly.pdbx_strand_id
1 'polypeptide(L)'
;MNLRRTHISAQWLSLCLGVGLCGFVGATAQAQLAPTARYARGENVDLALIIQEWKQKHPDVPVFACVCNQATCDATSRWPFRNFSQYQFTVALGSFNADYSQSLGFNCFDIQTGLAPNAPDPGEPNPSSQIEVLDEGRQLRGRWLGSTQEIDITSWNVNVLEALDCSGPEIVDQREFNGQRVVGEPAIDPETGNIAVGVLLTECAETQQTAIFVIDPQPGGYALYRVQVPGDRSLPNEFSTYPLNSLVGLQYWDRYLLVRHGDASGSEALLVFEPASTPTGEYSDCIELQQIEGRGLCPVTENRGS
;
A
#
# COMPACT_ATOMS: atom_id res chain seq x y z
N MET A 1 3.02 9.49 63.27
CA MET A 1 2.14 10.41 64.02
C MET A 1 0.94 10.74 63.16
N ASN A 2 -0.26 10.48 63.69
CA ASN A 2 -1.62 10.99 63.34
C ASN A 2 -2.13 10.74 61.90
N LEU A 3 -3.00 9.76 61.62
CA LEU A 3 -4.41 9.52 62.03
C LEU A 3 -5.40 10.66 61.76
N ARG A 4 -6.36 10.38 60.86
CA ARG A 4 -7.81 10.72 60.83
C ARG A 4 -8.35 10.05 59.54
N ARG A 5 -9.22 9.02 59.48
CA ARG A 5 -10.43 8.59 60.20
C ARG A 5 -11.55 9.63 60.24
N THR A 6 -12.68 9.30 59.57
CA THR A 6 -14.13 9.48 59.92
C THR A 6 -14.98 9.66 58.64
N HIS A 7 -16.19 9.14 58.40
CA HIS A 7 -17.11 8.18 59.05
C HIS A 7 -18.48 8.19 58.29
N ILE A 8 -19.23 7.07 58.31
CA ILE A 8 -20.74 6.93 58.34
C ILE A 8 -21.46 7.19 56.98
N SER A 9 -22.36 6.36 56.43
CA SER A 9 -23.64 5.76 56.91
C SER A 9 -24.08 4.66 55.92
N ALA A 10 -24.47 3.44 56.31
CA ALA A 10 -25.65 2.97 57.05
C ALA A 10 -26.89 2.68 56.15
N GLN A 11 -27.28 1.40 56.18
CA GLN A 11 -28.63 0.82 55.95
C GLN A 11 -29.13 0.93 54.49
N TRP A 12 -29.66 -0.12 53.87
CA TRP A 12 -30.92 -0.79 54.23
C TRP A 12 -30.89 -2.29 53.92
N LEU A 13 -31.28 -3.09 54.91
CA LEU A 13 -31.83 -4.43 54.71
C LEU A 13 -33.24 -4.30 54.16
N SER A 14 -33.52 -4.93 53.02
CA SER A 14 -34.89 -5.29 52.64
C SER A 14 -34.96 -6.80 52.46
N LEU A 15 -35.54 -7.46 53.48
CA LEU A 15 -36.09 -8.81 53.38
C LEU A 15 -37.30 -8.76 52.45
N CYS A 16 -37.26 -9.51 51.35
CA CYS A 16 -38.45 -9.94 50.63
C CYS A 16 -38.55 -11.47 50.75
N LEU A 17 -39.21 -11.93 51.81
CA LEU A 17 -39.80 -13.27 51.88
C LEU A 17 -41.12 -13.22 51.11
N GLY A 18 -41.09 -13.63 49.86
CA GLY A 18 -42.27 -13.78 49.01
C GLY A 18 -42.22 -15.12 48.30
N VAL A 19 -42.89 -16.12 48.86
CA VAL A 19 -43.16 -17.41 48.21
C VAL A 19 -44.15 -17.14 47.09
N GLY A 20 -43.65 -17.00 45.87
CA GLY A 20 -44.44 -16.88 44.66
C GLY A 20 -43.78 -17.68 43.56
N LEU A 21 -44.41 -18.76 43.13
CA LEU A 21 -44.08 -19.51 41.92
C LEU A 21 -44.18 -18.56 40.70
N CYS A 22 -43.10 -17.85 40.41
CA CYS A 22 -42.88 -17.25 39.10
C CYS A 22 -41.95 -18.20 38.33
N GLY A 23 -42.54 -18.94 37.39
CA GLY A 23 -41.77 -19.72 36.42
C GLY A 23 -40.82 -18.77 35.69
N PHE A 24 -39.53 -18.93 35.94
CA PHE A 24 -38.51 -18.37 35.07
C PHE A 24 -38.67 -19.06 33.72
N VAL A 25 -39.40 -18.42 32.81
CA VAL A 25 -39.19 -18.62 31.39
C VAL A 25 -37.81 -18.03 31.13
N GLY A 26 -36.78 -18.82 31.40
CA GLY A 26 -35.44 -18.51 30.95
C GLY A 26 -35.52 -18.44 29.44
N ALA A 27 -35.59 -17.21 28.91
CA ALA A 27 -35.32 -16.98 27.51
C ALA A 27 -33.94 -17.58 27.28
N THR A 28 -33.90 -18.75 26.65
CA THR A 28 -32.67 -19.31 26.13
C THR A 28 -32.18 -18.29 25.13
N ALA A 29 -31.23 -17.45 25.54
CA ALA A 29 -30.47 -16.64 24.63
C ALA A 29 -29.82 -17.64 23.67
N GLN A 30 -30.47 -17.86 22.52
CA GLN A 30 -29.89 -18.66 21.45
C GLN A 30 -28.60 -17.94 21.11
N ALA A 31 -27.48 -18.53 21.50
CA ALA A 31 -26.17 -17.96 21.27
C ALA A 31 -26.07 -17.68 19.77
N GLN A 32 -26.03 -16.40 19.43
CA GLN A 32 -25.97 -15.99 18.04
C GLN A 32 -24.67 -16.55 17.45
N LEU A 33 -24.79 -17.21 16.30
CA LEU A 33 -23.62 -17.78 15.62
C LEU A 33 -22.62 -16.66 15.33
N ALA A 34 -21.33 -16.98 15.48
CA ALA A 34 -20.28 -16.02 15.26
C ALA A 34 -20.23 -15.54 13.80
N PRO A 35 -19.85 -14.27 13.53
CA PRO A 35 -19.77 -13.70 12.18
C PRO A 35 -19.10 -14.61 11.14
N THR A 36 -17.96 -15.23 11.48
CA THR A 36 -17.19 -16.11 10.59
C THR A 36 -17.97 -17.36 10.20
N ALA A 37 -18.74 -17.93 11.14
CA ALA A 37 -19.57 -19.11 10.90
C ALA A 37 -20.83 -18.78 10.08
N ARG A 38 -21.42 -17.61 10.30
CA ARG A 38 -22.54 -17.10 9.48
C ARG A 38 -22.08 -16.84 8.05
N TYR A 39 -20.92 -16.22 7.89
CA TYR A 39 -20.31 -16.01 6.59
C TYR A 39 -19.94 -17.33 5.89
N ALA A 40 -19.51 -18.36 6.60
CA ALA A 40 -19.31 -19.68 6.00
C ALA A 40 -20.61 -20.34 5.49
N ARG A 41 -21.79 -19.90 5.94
CA ARG A 41 -23.11 -20.46 5.59
C ARG A 41 -23.82 -19.78 4.43
N GLY A 42 -23.20 -18.78 3.79
CA GLY A 42 -23.87 -18.03 2.72
C GLY A 42 -24.49 -16.69 3.16
N GLU A 43 -24.50 -16.36 4.46
CA GLU A 43 -25.03 -15.08 4.92
C GLU A 43 -24.18 -13.87 4.51
N ASN A 44 -24.80 -12.77 4.09
CA ASN A 44 -24.09 -11.51 3.88
C ASN A 44 -23.74 -10.90 5.24
N VAL A 45 -22.49 -11.08 5.65
CA VAL A 45 -21.93 -10.57 6.90
C VAL A 45 -20.93 -9.48 6.55
N ASP A 46 -20.96 -8.37 7.28
CA ASP A 46 -19.95 -7.33 7.16
C ASP A 46 -18.56 -7.90 7.44
N LEU A 47 -17.62 -7.72 6.51
CA LEU A 47 -16.24 -8.19 6.64
C LEU A 47 -15.58 -7.61 7.89
N ALA A 48 -15.93 -6.40 8.31
CA ALA A 48 -15.40 -5.78 9.53
C ALA A 48 -15.76 -6.60 10.78
N LEU A 49 -16.97 -7.19 10.84
CA LEU A 49 -17.39 -8.04 11.95
C LEU A 49 -16.62 -9.38 11.97
N ILE A 50 -16.28 -9.91 10.79
CA ILE A 50 -15.44 -11.12 10.67
C ILE A 50 -14.02 -10.81 11.16
N ILE A 51 -13.44 -9.70 10.70
CA ILE A 51 -12.10 -9.24 11.11
C ILE A 51 -12.06 -9.02 12.63
N GLN A 52 -13.05 -8.32 13.19
CA GLN A 52 -13.13 -8.04 14.62
C GLN A 52 -13.23 -9.33 15.45
N GLU A 53 -14.12 -10.25 15.07
CA GLU A 53 -14.25 -11.55 15.74
C GLU A 53 -12.93 -12.32 15.70
N TRP A 54 -12.28 -12.36 14.54
CA TRP A 54 -11.04 -13.09 14.33
C TRP A 54 -9.89 -12.51 15.16
N LYS A 55 -9.66 -11.20 15.10
CA LYS A 55 -8.59 -10.54 15.86
C LYS A 55 -8.81 -10.60 17.36
N GLN A 56 -10.06 -10.67 17.84
CA GLN A 56 -10.34 -10.90 19.26
C GLN A 56 -9.90 -12.30 19.72
N LYS A 57 -10.04 -13.32 18.86
CA LYS A 57 -9.71 -14.72 19.19
C LYS A 57 -8.27 -15.11 18.86
N HIS A 58 -7.72 -14.50 17.81
CA HIS A 58 -6.43 -14.83 17.21
C HIS A 58 -5.67 -13.53 16.86
N PRO A 59 -5.24 -12.75 17.87
CA PRO A 59 -4.64 -11.43 17.64
C PRO A 59 -3.38 -11.50 16.75
N ASP A 60 -2.59 -12.55 16.90
CA ASP A 60 -1.31 -12.75 16.21
C ASP A 60 -1.45 -13.37 14.81
N VAL A 61 -2.66 -13.78 14.42
CA VAL A 61 -2.89 -14.34 13.08
C VAL A 61 -3.19 -13.19 12.10
N PRO A 62 -2.45 -13.06 10.99
CA PRO A 62 -2.70 -12.04 9.99
C PRO A 62 -4.07 -12.23 9.33
N VAL A 63 -4.64 -11.13 8.85
CA VAL A 63 -5.88 -11.15 8.09
C VAL A 63 -5.60 -10.47 6.77
N PHE A 64 -6.01 -11.11 5.68
CA PHE A 64 -5.78 -10.61 4.34
C PHE A 64 -7.09 -10.13 3.74
N ALA A 65 -7.10 -8.96 3.13
CA ALA A 65 -8.15 -8.55 2.21
C ALA A 65 -7.85 -9.17 0.84
N CYS A 66 -8.81 -9.89 0.29
CA CYS A 66 -8.67 -10.58 -0.98
C CYS A 66 -9.73 -10.09 -1.97
N VAL A 67 -9.33 -9.86 -3.22
CA VAL A 67 -10.23 -9.46 -4.31
C VAL A 67 -10.11 -10.45 -5.46
N CYS A 68 -11.24 -10.90 -6.01
CA CYS A 68 -11.23 -11.82 -7.15
C CYS A 68 -10.75 -11.10 -8.42
N ASN A 69 -9.64 -11.54 -9.00
CA ASN A 69 -9.04 -10.95 -10.20
C ASN A 69 -9.39 -11.70 -11.50
N GLN A 70 -10.26 -12.71 -11.41
CA GLN A 70 -10.76 -13.46 -12.56
C GLN A 70 -12.26 -13.19 -12.74
N ALA A 71 -12.81 -13.60 -13.88
CA ALA A 71 -14.26 -13.53 -14.12
C ALA A 71 -15.07 -14.22 -13.00
N THR A 72 -14.54 -15.31 -12.45
CA THR A 72 -15.08 -15.99 -11.28
C THR A 72 -13.96 -16.68 -10.52
N CYS A 73 -13.96 -16.57 -9.19
CA CYS A 73 -13.03 -17.28 -8.31
C CYS A 73 -13.81 -18.27 -7.43
N ASP A 74 -13.55 -19.57 -7.60
CA ASP A 74 -14.26 -20.65 -6.90
C ASP A 74 -13.56 -21.06 -5.60
N ALA A 75 -14.05 -20.52 -4.48
CA ALA A 75 -13.63 -20.89 -3.14
C ALA A 75 -14.69 -21.76 -2.44
N THR A 76 -15.39 -22.65 -3.15
CA THR A 76 -16.40 -23.53 -2.55
C THR A 76 -15.82 -24.72 -1.79
N SER A 77 -14.59 -25.14 -2.09
CA SER A 77 -13.99 -26.33 -1.47
C SER A 77 -13.38 -26.08 -0.08
N ARG A 78 -13.14 -24.81 0.29
CA ARG A 78 -12.64 -24.39 1.60
C ARG A 78 -13.32 -23.10 2.01
N TRP A 79 -13.16 -22.71 3.27
CA TRP A 79 -13.68 -21.44 3.75
C TRP A 79 -13.22 -20.29 2.81
N PRO A 80 -14.12 -19.39 2.37
CA PRO A 80 -15.48 -19.16 2.89
C PRO A 80 -16.61 -19.99 2.26
N PHE A 81 -16.31 -21.02 1.45
CA PHE A 81 -17.25 -21.95 0.82
C PHE A 81 -18.20 -21.29 -0.19
N ARG A 82 -17.66 -20.39 -1.04
CA ARG A 82 -18.43 -19.56 -1.97
C ARG A 82 -17.71 -19.29 -3.28
N ASN A 83 -18.48 -18.89 -4.29
CA ASN A 83 -17.97 -18.28 -5.51
C ASN A 83 -17.98 -16.77 -5.40
N PHE A 84 -16.99 -16.14 -6.06
CA PHE A 84 -16.83 -14.69 -6.08
C PHE A 84 -16.83 -14.20 -7.53
N SER A 85 -17.57 -13.13 -7.78
CA SER A 85 -17.50 -12.41 -9.06
C SER A 85 -16.22 -11.58 -9.13
N GLN A 86 -15.81 -11.20 -10.34
CA GLN A 86 -14.70 -10.29 -10.54
C GLN A 86 -14.85 -9.04 -9.68
N TYR A 87 -13.75 -8.63 -9.02
CA TYR A 87 -13.66 -7.50 -8.08
C TYR A 87 -14.48 -7.62 -6.79
N GLN A 88 -15.12 -8.76 -6.55
CA GLN A 88 -15.77 -8.99 -5.26
C GLN A 88 -14.72 -9.25 -4.18
N PHE A 89 -14.87 -8.53 -3.06
CA PHE A 89 -14.00 -8.65 -1.90
C PHE A 89 -14.41 -9.82 -0.98
N THR A 90 -13.40 -10.40 -0.34
CA THR A 90 -13.52 -11.28 0.82
C THR A 90 -12.33 -11.03 1.74
N VAL A 91 -12.32 -11.69 2.89
CA VAL A 91 -11.13 -11.80 3.72
C VAL A 91 -10.60 -13.22 3.69
N ALA A 92 -9.30 -13.40 3.90
CA ALA A 92 -8.67 -14.67 4.22
C ALA A 92 -8.06 -14.61 5.62
N LEU A 93 -8.43 -15.59 6.45
CA LEU A 93 -8.10 -15.62 7.87
C LEU A 93 -6.82 -16.44 8.07
N GLY A 94 -5.66 -15.78 8.05
CA GLY A 94 -4.33 -16.37 8.11
C GLY A 94 -3.72 -16.68 6.73
N SER A 95 -2.38 -16.78 6.68
CA SER A 95 -1.61 -16.91 5.43
C SER A 95 -2.02 -18.13 4.62
N PHE A 96 -2.21 -19.31 5.24
CA PHE A 96 -2.65 -20.53 4.54
C PHE A 96 -3.94 -20.34 3.73
N ASN A 97 -4.93 -19.62 4.27
CA ASN A 97 -6.18 -19.36 3.56
C ASN A 97 -5.98 -18.33 2.45
N ALA A 98 -5.06 -17.40 2.65
CA ALA A 98 -4.75 -16.36 1.67
C ALA A 98 -3.95 -16.93 0.50
N ASP A 99 -2.94 -17.79 0.75
CA ASP A 99 -2.20 -18.56 -0.26
C ASP A 99 -3.13 -19.41 -1.10
N TYR A 100 -4.04 -20.13 -0.43
CA TYR A 100 -5.04 -20.92 -1.12
C TYR A 100 -5.96 -20.04 -1.98
N SER A 101 -6.41 -18.90 -1.46
CA SER A 101 -7.21 -17.94 -2.22
C SER A 101 -6.43 -17.42 -3.44
N GLN A 102 -5.14 -17.11 -3.29
CA GLN A 102 -4.31 -16.71 -4.43
C GLN A 102 -4.26 -17.78 -5.53
N SER A 103 -4.16 -19.06 -5.15
CA SER A 103 -4.20 -20.17 -6.13
C SER A 103 -5.52 -20.29 -6.91
N LEU A 104 -6.59 -19.64 -6.42
CA LEU A 104 -7.91 -19.58 -7.05
C LEU A 104 -8.13 -18.29 -7.86
N GLY A 105 -7.10 -17.46 -8.03
CA GLY A 105 -7.18 -16.21 -8.79
C GLY A 105 -7.57 -14.97 -7.98
N PHE A 106 -7.44 -15.01 -6.64
CA PHE A 106 -7.58 -13.82 -5.82
C PHE A 106 -6.25 -13.07 -5.69
N ASN A 107 -6.31 -11.75 -5.57
CA ASN A 107 -5.19 -10.94 -5.07
C ASN A 107 -5.43 -10.65 -3.60
N CYS A 108 -4.49 -11.05 -2.74
CA CYS A 108 -4.61 -10.94 -1.29
C CYS A 108 -3.49 -10.08 -0.72
N PHE A 109 -3.84 -9.21 0.23
CA PHE A 109 -2.88 -8.36 0.95
C PHE A 109 -3.24 -8.29 2.42
N ASP A 110 -2.24 -8.39 3.29
CA ASP A 110 -2.40 -8.27 4.73
C ASP A 110 -2.98 -6.89 5.05
N ILE A 111 -4.05 -6.84 5.85
CA ILE A 111 -4.77 -5.57 6.12
C ILE A 111 -3.98 -4.61 7.01
N GLN A 112 -2.93 -5.08 7.67
CA GLN A 112 -2.09 -4.29 8.56
C GLN A 112 -0.81 -3.83 7.86
N THR A 113 -0.16 -4.73 7.11
CA THR A 113 1.14 -4.45 6.46
C THR A 113 1.05 -4.16 4.98
N GLY A 114 -0.06 -4.51 4.33
CA GLY A 114 -0.20 -4.43 2.87
C GLY A 114 0.59 -5.50 2.10
N LEU A 115 1.27 -6.42 2.79
CA LEU A 115 2.11 -7.44 2.16
C LEU A 115 1.29 -8.63 1.66
N ALA A 116 1.75 -9.29 0.60
CA ALA A 116 1.16 -10.53 0.11
C ALA A 116 1.37 -11.69 1.11
N PRO A 117 0.54 -12.75 1.07
CA PRO A 117 0.65 -13.93 1.96
C PRO A 117 2.01 -14.64 1.92
N ASN A 118 2.60 -14.69 0.72
CA ASN A 118 3.93 -15.26 0.45
C ASN A 118 5.01 -14.18 0.35
N ALA A 119 4.72 -12.94 0.79
CA ALA A 119 5.79 -11.98 0.96
C ALA A 119 6.82 -12.59 1.92
N PRO A 120 8.12 -12.54 1.59
CA PRO A 120 9.16 -12.96 2.52
C PRO A 120 8.89 -12.31 3.87
N ASP A 121 8.91 -13.11 4.95
CA ASP A 121 8.84 -12.56 6.29
C ASP A 121 9.94 -11.49 6.41
N PRO A 122 9.65 -10.24 6.81
CA PRO A 122 10.66 -9.21 6.97
C PRO A 122 11.81 -9.62 7.92
N GLY A 123 11.68 -10.74 8.65
CA GLY A 123 12.73 -11.36 9.45
C GLY A 123 13.54 -12.50 8.82
N GLU A 124 13.15 -13.09 7.67
CA GLU A 124 13.92 -14.16 7.01
C GLU A 124 14.66 -13.62 5.77
N PRO A 125 16.00 -13.67 5.72
CA PRO A 125 16.76 -13.15 4.60
C PRO A 125 16.57 -14.05 3.38
N ASN A 126 15.55 -13.74 2.58
CA ASN A 126 15.46 -14.22 1.22
C ASN A 126 16.64 -13.61 0.43
N PRO A 127 17.37 -14.36 -0.43
CA PRO A 127 18.46 -13.82 -1.25
C PRO A 127 18.01 -12.80 -2.32
N SER A 128 16.73 -12.42 -2.32
CA SER A 128 16.13 -11.34 -3.09
C SER A 128 16.74 -10.00 -2.70
N SER A 129 16.85 -9.10 -3.67
CA SER A 129 17.36 -7.74 -3.50
C SER A 129 16.89 -7.12 -2.19
N GLN A 130 17.82 -6.64 -1.36
CA GLN A 130 17.54 -5.82 -0.18
C GLN A 130 18.03 -4.42 -0.46
N ILE A 131 17.31 -3.43 0.05
CA ILE A 131 17.69 -2.02 -0.07
C ILE A 131 17.54 -1.36 1.30
N GLU A 132 18.60 -0.69 1.73
CA GLU A 132 18.66 0.07 2.97
C GLU A 132 18.92 1.54 2.62
N VAL A 133 18.14 2.44 3.21
CA VAL A 133 18.30 3.88 3.03
C VAL A 133 19.22 4.40 4.14
N LEU A 134 20.32 5.05 3.76
CA LEU A 134 21.38 5.53 4.64
C LEU A 134 21.57 7.04 4.49
N ASP A 135 22.31 7.64 5.43
CA ASP A 135 22.74 9.05 5.38
C ASP A 135 21.59 10.03 5.08
N GLU A 136 20.52 9.97 5.87
CA GLU A 136 19.32 10.82 5.71
C GLU A 136 18.66 10.70 4.32
N GLY A 137 18.86 9.57 3.64
CA GLY A 137 18.33 9.30 2.31
C GLY A 137 19.27 9.68 1.17
N ARG A 138 20.50 10.11 1.43
CA ARG A 138 21.46 10.48 0.37
C ARG A 138 22.20 9.28 -0.20
N GLN A 139 22.25 8.17 0.54
CA GLN A 139 22.92 6.95 0.13
C GLN A 139 21.97 5.76 0.24
N LEU A 140 22.10 4.80 -0.68
CA LEU A 140 21.48 3.49 -0.55
C LEU A 140 22.55 2.43 -0.35
N ARG A 141 22.23 1.40 0.44
CA ARG A 141 22.96 0.15 0.46
C ARG A 141 22.08 -0.96 -0.07
N GLY A 142 22.46 -1.44 -1.24
CA GLY A 142 21.83 -2.55 -1.93
C GLY A 142 22.52 -3.87 -1.65
N ARG A 143 21.76 -4.96 -1.51
CA ARG A 143 22.30 -6.32 -1.47
C ARG A 143 21.56 -7.20 -2.45
N TRP A 144 22.26 -7.71 -3.46
CA TRP A 144 21.70 -8.60 -4.47
C TRP A 144 22.78 -9.49 -5.04
N LEU A 145 22.41 -10.69 -5.49
CA LEU A 145 23.32 -11.63 -6.17
C LEU A 145 24.63 -11.87 -5.37
N GLY A 146 24.54 -11.90 -4.04
CA GLY A 146 25.69 -12.07 -3.13
C GLY A 146 26.65 -10.90 -3.04
N SER A 147 26.33 -9.76 -3.66
CA SER A 147 27.14 -8.53 -3.62
C SER A 147 26.43 -7.45 -2.78
N THR A 148 27.22 -6.60 -2.13
CA THR A 148 26.73 -5.36 -1.50
C THR A 148 27.21 -4.18 -2.34
N GLN A 149 26.30 -3.26 -2.66
CA GLN A 149 26.56 -2.06 -3.43
C GLN A 149 26.17 -0.83 -2.59
N GLU A 150 27.04 0.17 -2.58
CA GLU A 150 26.71 1.48 -2.02
C GLU A 150 26.45 2.45 -3.18
N ILE A 151 25.34 3.17 -3.12
CA ILE A 151 24.87 4.03 -4.20
C ILE A 151 24.64 5.43 -3.67
N ASP A 152 25.28 6.42 -4.29
CA ASP A 152 25.08 7.84 -4.00
C ASP A 152 23.96 8.40 -4.88
N ILE A 153 22.82 8.71 -4.26
CA ILE A 153 21.64 9.25 -4.95
C ILE A 153 21.89 10.67 -5.44
N THR A 154 22.83 11.40 -4.84
CA THR A 154 23.10 12.79 -5.23
C THR A 154 23.75 12.92 -6.60
N SER A 155 24.24 11.81 -7.14
CA SER A 155 24.74 11.69 -8.52
C SER A 155 23.65 11.39 -9.55
N TRP A 156 22.42 11.06 -9.11
CA TRP A 156 21.33 10.72 -10.01
C TRP A 156 20.72 11.99 -10.57
N ASN A 157 20.68 12.11 -11.89
CA ASN A 157 20.11 13.27 -12.56
C ASN A 157 18.86 12.92 -13.37
N VAL A 158 18.01 13.92 -13.58
CA VAL A 158 16.85 13.81 -14.47
C VAL A 158 16.54 15.19 -15.03
N ASN A 159 16.06 15.19 -16.27
CA ASN A 159 15.65 16.39 -16.96
C ASN A 159 14.13 16.57 -16.85
N VAL A 160 13.69 17.57 -16.11
CA VAL A 160 12.26 17.83 -15.89
C VAL A 160 11.78 18.91 -16.85
N LEU A 161 10.77 18.56 -17.65
CA LEU A 161 10.08 19.50 -18.54
C LEU A 161 9.06 20.29 -17.73
N GLU A 162 8.82 21.55 -18.10
CA GLU A 162 7.85 22.42 -17.39
C GLU A 162 8.09 22.44 -15.88
N ALA A 163 9.37 22.47 -15.50
CA ALA A 163 9.78 22.42 -14.11
C ALA A 163 9.42 23.73 -13.40
N LEU A 164 9.06 23.62 -12.13
CA LEU A 164 8.89 24.80 -11.27
C LEU A 164 10.26 25.34 -10.87
N ASP A 165 10.54 26.62 -11.10
CA ASP A 165 11.72 27.26 -10.55
C ASP A 165 11.46 27.72 -9.12
N CYS A 166 11.91 26.97 -8.10
CA CYS A 166 11.69 27.33 -6.69
C CYS A 166 12.30 28.69 -6.25
N SER A 167 13.06 29.39 -7.12
CA SER A 167 13.47 30.79 -6.88
C SER A 167 12.31 31.80 -7.04
N GLY A 168 11.22 31.38 -7.71
CA GLY A 168 10.00 32.15 -7.92
C GLY A 168 8.79 31.25 -8.22
N PRO A 169 7.69 31.79 -8.75
CA PRO A 169 6.53 31.00 -9.18
C PRO A 169 6.58 30.65 -10.68
N GLU A 170 7.74 30.78 -11.32
CA GLU A 170 7.86 30.61 -12.78
C GLU A 170 8.04 29.14 -13.17
N ILE A 171 7.34 28.74 -14.24
CA ILE A 171 7.55 27.46 -14.91
C ILE A 171 8.60 27.67 -15.99
N VAL A 172 9.66 26.86 -15.97
CA VAL A 172 10.70 26.86 -17.00
C VAL A 172 10.53 25.68 -17.94
N ASP A 173 10.79 25.88 -19.23
CA ASP A 173 10.58 24.85 -20.25
C ASP A 173 11.25 23.52 -19.91
N GLN A 174 12.47 23.57 -19.36
CA GLN A 174 13.26 22.40 -19.05
C GLN A 174 14.33 22.75 -18.02
N ARG A 175 14.56 21.85 -17.05
CA ARG A 175 15.64 21.96 -16.07
C ARG A 175 16.18 20.61 -15.67
N GLU A 176 17.52 20.48 -15.66
CA GLU A 176 18.18 19.33 -15.06
C GLU A 176 18.21 19.47 -13.54
N PHE A 177 17.84 18.39 -12.86
CA PHE A 177 17.94 18.25 -11.42
C PHE A 177 18.84 17.07 -11.06
N ASN A 178 19.46 17.16 -9.89
CA ASN A 178 20.10 16.03 -9.23
C ASN A 178 19.26 15.61 -8.03
N GLY A 179 19.33 14.33 -7.67
CA GLY A 179 18.71 13.81 -6.46
C GLY A 179 19.27 14.48 -5.21
N GLN A 180 18.40 14.76 -4.25
CA GLN A 180 18.79 15.25 -2.93
C GLN A 180 18.77 14.13 -1.91
N ARG A 181 17.66 13.40 -1.83
CA ARG A 181 17.44 12.28 -0.92
C ARG A 181 16.28 11.38 -1.34
N VAL A 182 16.22 10.17 -0.81
CA VAL A 182 15.04 9.29 -0.91
C VAL A 182 13.81 9.92 -0.27
N VAL A 183 12.65 9.74 -0.90
CA VAL A 183 11.32 10.04 -0.35
C VAL A 183 10.50 8.76 -0.32
N GLY A 184 9.95 8.45 0.85
CA GLY A 184 9.20 7.22 1.08
C GLY A 184 10.08 5.96 1.16
N GLU A 185 9.43 4.81 1.20
CA GLU A 185 10.11 3.51 1.18
C GLU A 185 10.31 3.05 -0.28
N PRO A 186 11.52 2.59 -0.66
CA PRO A 186 11.71 1.95 -1.95
C PRO A 186 10.82 0.71 -2.12
N ALA A 187 10.29 0.51 -3.31
CA ALA A 187 9.48 -0.66 -3.65
C ALA A 187 10.31 -1.67 -4.44
N ILE A 188 10.23 -2.95 -4.09
CA ILE A 188 10.94 -4.03 -4.78
C ILE A 188 9.92 -4.89 -5.53
N ASP A 189 10.14 -5.10 -6.82
CA ASP A 189 9.39 -6.07 -7.60
C ASP A 189 9.81 -7.49 -7.17
N PRO A 190 8.91 -8.30 -6.58
CA PRO A 190 9.25 -9.64 -6.10
C PRO A 190 9.61 -10.62 -7.23
N GLU A 191 9.20 -10.35 -8.47
CA GLU A 191 9.45 -11.25 -9.60
C GLU A 191 10.79 -10.97 -10.28
N THR A 192 11.12 -9.68 -10.47
CA THR A 192 12.31 -9.26 -11.21
C THR A 192 13.47 -8.84 -10.30
N GLY A 193 13.17 -8.45 -9.05
CA GLY A 193 14.13 -7.84 -8.14
C GLY A 193 14.44 -6.37 -8.43
N ASN A 194 13.74 -5.76 -9.41
CA ASN A 194 13.84 -4.32 -9.71
C ASN A 194 13.42 -3.49 -8.49
N ILE A 195 14.08 -2.36 -8.28
CA ILE A 195 13.86 -1.52 -7.10
C ILE A 195 13.49 -0.11 -7.55
N ALA A 196 12.23 0.28 -7.33
CA ALA A 196 11.76 1.63 -7.56
C ALA A 196 12.07 2.51 -6.33
N VAL A 197 12.74 3.64 -6.57
CA VAL A 197 13.20 4.58 -5.55
C VAL A 197 12.64 5.96 -5.86
N GLY A 198 11.87 6.50 -4.92
CA GLY A 198 11.40 7.87 -4.94
C GLY A 198 12.50 8.82 -4.49
N VAL A 199 12.73 9.90 -5.25
CA VAL A 199 13.83 10.84 -4.99
C VAL A 199 13.31 12.27 -5.01
N LEU A 200 13.65 13.02 -3.98
CA LEU A 200 13.46 14.46 -3.91
C LEU A 200 14.47 15.16 -4.82
N LEU A 201 14.00 15.99 -5.74
CA LEU A 201 14.85 16.81 -6.61
C LEU A 201 15.04 18.22 -6.05
N THR A 202 13.96 18.82 -5.55
CA THR A 202 13.99 20.11 -4.88
C THR A 202 12.74 20.33 -4.02
N GLU A 203 12.88 21.12 -2.96
CA GLU A 203 11.76 21.63 -2.16
C GLU A 203 11.45 23.07 -2.59
N CYS A 204 10.18 23.37 -2.85
CA CYS A 204 9.67 24.73 -3.07
C CYS A 204 8.78 25.13 -1.88
N ALA A 205 8.35 26.40 -1.81
CA ALA A 205 7.61 26.94 -0.66
C ALA A 205 6.31 26.18 -0.33
N GLU A 206 5.60 25.69 -1.34
CA GLU A 206 4.29 25.03 -1.19
C GLU A 206 4.27 23.60 -1.73
N THR A 207 5.31 23.18 -2.46
CA THR A 207 5.33 21.87 -3.11
C THR A 207 6.76 21.32 -3.15
N GLN A 208 6.88 20.05 -3.51
CA GLN A 208 8.15 19.42 -3.85
C GLN A 208 8.19 19.16 -5.35
N GLN A 209 9.38 18.90 -5.87
CA GLN A 209 9.56 18.21 -7.14
C GLN A 209 10.33 16.94 -6.85
N THR A 210 9.79 15.83 -7.33
CA THR A 210 10.29 14.48 -7.13
C THR A 210 10.46 13.78 -8.47
N ALA A 211 11.20 12.69 -8.46
CA ALA A 211 11.30 11.75 -9.58
C ALA A 211 11.42 10.33 -9.04
N ILE A 212 11.26 9.36 -9.93
CA ILE A 212 11.37 7.94 -9.59
C ILE A 212 12.43 7.33 -10.48
N PHE A 213 13.32 6.58 -9.83
CA PHE A 213 14.37 5.82 -10.49
C PHE A 213 14.13 4.34 -10.24
N VAL A 214 14.42 3.51 -11.23
CA VAL A 214 14.41 2.06 -11.07
C VAL A 214 15.83 1.54 -11.17
N ILE A 215 16.29 0.91 -10.09
CA ILE A 215 17.52 0.14 -10.04
C ILE A 215 17.20 -1.25 -10.58
N ASP A 216 17.96 -1.67 -11.58
CA ASP A 216 17.97 -3.03 -12.12
C ASP A 216 19.25 -3.72 -11.63
N PRO A 217 19.15 -4.62 -10.63
CA PRO A 217 20.29 -5.34 -10.08
C PRO A 217 20.99 -6.22 -11.12
N GLN A 218 22.31 -6.05 -11.26
CA GLN A 218 23.12 -6.82 -12.21
C GLN A 218 24.31 -7.50 -11.50
N PRO A 219 24.87 -8.59 -12.06
CA PRO A 219 26.09 -9.19 -11.50
C PRO A 219 27.23 -8.15 -11.40
N GLY A 220 27.66 -7.87 -10.18
CA GLY A 220 28.75 -6.92 -9.91
C GLY A 220 28.37 -5.44 -9.95
N GLY A 221 27.09 -5.09 -10.13
CA GLY A 221 26.66 -3.69 -10.20
C GLY A 221 25.14 -3.52 -10.32
N TYR A 222 24.72 -2.47 -11.02
CA TYR A 222 23.32 -2.19 -11.34
C TYR A 222 23.21 -1.29 -12.57
N ALA A 223 22.08 -1.34 -13.25
CA ALA A 223 21.66 -0.32 -14.21
C ALA A 223 20.62 0.61 -13.55
N LEU A 224 20.59 1.87 -13.97
CA LEU A 224 19.71 2.90 -13.41
C LEU A 224 18.84 3.49 -14.51
N TYR A 225 17.53 3.37 -14.34
CA TYR A 225 16.52 3.86 -15.27
C TYR A 225 15.68 4.96 -14.60
N ARG A 226 15.09 5.85 -15.41
CA ARG A 226 14.23 6.95 -14.94
C ARG A 226 12.81 6.68 -15.38
N VAL A 227 11.87 6.72 -14.44
CA VAL A 227 10.46 6.61 -14.77
C VAL A 227 10.04 7.87 -15.52
N GLN A 228 9.39 7.69 -16.66
CA GLN A 228 8.99 8.77 -17.55
C GLN A 228 7.50 9.09 -17.36
N VAL A 229 7.21 10.13 -16.60
CA VAL A 229 5.84 10.67 -16.50
C VAL A 229 5.55 11.45 -17.77
N PRO A 230 4.45 11.14 -18.49
CA PRO A 230 4.08 11.84 -19.72
C PRO A 230 3.48 13.23 -19.43
N GLY A 231 3.24 14.01 -20.49
CA GLY A 231 2.58 15.31 -20.42
C GLY A 231 2.29 15.83 -21.84
N ASP A 232 2.07 17.14 -21.96
CA ASP A 232 1.48 17.77 -23.16
C ASP A 232 2.29 17.59 -24.46
N ARG A 233 3.62 17.56 -24.36
CA ARG A 233 4.55 17.26 -25.48
C ARG A 233 5.36 16.00 -25.23
N SER A 234 5.75 15.33 -26.31
CA SER A 234 6.61 14.15 -26.26
C SER A 234 7.94 14.42 -25.54
N LEU A 235 8.37 13.43 -24.76
CA LEU A 235 9.66 13.50 -24.06
C LEU A 235 10.81 13.42 -25.07
N PRO A 236 11.83 14.29 -24.96
CA PRO A 236 12.91 14.36 -25.94
C PRO A 236 13.88 13.18 -25.88
N ASN A 237 13.95 12.48 -24.75
CA ASN A 237 14.80 11.30 -24.51
C ASN A 237 14.37 10.56 -23.23
N GLU A 238 14.98 9.40 -22.98
CA GLU A 238 14.81 8.53 -21.81
C GLU A 238 15.25 9.16 -20.47
N PHE A 239 15.97 10.29 -20.50
CA PHE A 239 16.40 11.01 -19.31
C PHE A 239 15.44 12.13 -18.91
N SER A 240 14.32 12.24 -19.62
CA SER A 240 13.36 13.33 -19.45
C SER A 240 12.03 12.84 -18.90
N THR A 241 11.37 13.68 -18.10
CA THR A 241 10.06 13.42 -17.49
C THR A 241 9.28 14.73 -17.29
N TYR A 242 7.97 14.65 -17.11
CA TYR A 242 7.18 15.75 -16.54
C TYR A 242 7.28 15.78 -15.01
N PRO A 243 6.94 16.92 -14.37
CA PRO A 243 7.08 17.10 -12.94
C PRO A 243 6.18 16.14 -12.17
N LEU A 244 6.72 15.58 -11.09
CA LEU A 244 5.99 14.84 -10.08
C LEU A 244 6.10 15.62 -8.77
N ASN A 245 4.98 16.16 -8.27
CA ASN A 245 5.02 17.10 -7.14
C ASN A 245 5.43 16.41 -5.82
N SER A 246 4.48 15.76 -5.16
CA SER A 246 4.71 15.07 -3.89
C SER A 246 4.53 13.58 -4.08
N LEU A 247 5.62 12.81 -3.99
CA LEU A 247 5.53 11.36 -3.99
C LEU A 247 4.99 10.86 -2.65
N VAL A 248 3.86 10.14 -2.69
CA VAL A 248 3.18 9.60 -1.51
C VAL A 248 3.58 8.15 -1.26
N GLY A 249 3.73 7.35 -2.32
CA GLY A 249 4.12 5.95 -2.19
C GLY A 249 4.45 5.28 -3.51
N LEU A 250 5.24 4.22 -3.42
CA LEU A 250 5.60 3.33 -4.52
C LEU A 250 5.21 1.91 -4.17
N GLN A 251 4.73 1.17 -5.16
CA GLN A 251 4.41 -0.24 -4.98
C GLN A 251 4.56 -0.98 -6.31
N TYR A 252 5.00 -2.23 -6.26
CA TYR A 252 4.84 -3.16 -7.38
C TYR A 252 3.63 -4.06 -7.16
N TRP A 253 2.82 -4.25 -8.19
CA TRP A 253 1.70 -5.19 -8.21
C TRP A 253 1.64 -5.91 -9.56
N ASP A 254 1.83 -7.24 -9.58
CA ASP A 254 1.84 -8.03 -10.83
C ASP A 254 2.83 -7.46 -11.88
N ARG A 255 4.01 -7.03 -11.41
CA ARG A 255 5.05 -6.28 -12.14
C ARG A 255 4.66 -4.87 -12.62
N TYR A 256 3.42 -4.41 -12.40
CA TYR A 256 3.08 -3.01 -12.60
C TYR A 256 3.73 -2.17 -11.52
N LEU A 257 4.38 -1.07 -11.91
CA LEU A 257 4.82 -0.05 -10.97
C LEU A 257 3.66 0.93 -10.76
N LEU A 258 3.19 0.96 -9.52
CA LEU A 258 2.15 1.86 -9.04
C LEU A 258 2.80 3.02 -8.29
N VAL A 259 2.47 4.24 -8.71
CA VAL A 259 3.03 5.47 -8.15
C VAL A 259 1.89 6.33 -7.63
N ARG A 260 1.79 6.44 -6.30
CA ARG A 260 0.85 7.38 -5.67
C ARG A 260 1.55 8.71 -5.48
N HIS A 261 0.95 9.78 -5.99
CA HIS A 261 1.46 11.13 -5.83
C HIS A 261 0.33 12.10 -5.48
N GLY A 262 0.71 13.24 -4.93
CA GLY A 262 -0.20 14.29 -4.49
C GLY A 262 0.35 15.68 -4.74
N ASP A 263 -0.38 16.67 -4.24
CA ASP A 263 -0.01 18.08 -4.26
C ASP A 263 -0.23 18.78 -2.91
N ALA A 264 0.08 20.07 -2.88
CA ALA A 264 -0.08 20.94 -1.72
C ALA A 264 -1.53 21.07 -1.23
N SER A 265 -2.51 20.88 -2.13
CA SER A 265 -3.94 20.99 -1.80
C SER A 265 -4.46 19.74 -1.10
N GLY A 266 -3.72 18.63 -1.17
CA GLY A 266 -4.14 17.31 -0.70
C GLY A 266 -4.88 16.51 -1.75
N SER A 267 -4.81 16.90 -3.03
CA SER A 267 -5.24 16.03 -4.12
C SER A 267 -4.25 14.87 -4.26
N GLU A 268 -4.73 13.72 -4.72
CA GLU A 268 -3.94 12.51 -4.92
C GLU A 268 -4.37 11.74 -6.17
N ALA A 269 -3.40 11.17 -6.87
CA ALA A 269 -3.61 10.28 -8.00
C ALA A 269 -2.65 9.09 -7.95
N LEU A 270 -3.01 8.04 -8.69
CA LEU A 270 -2.23 6.83 -8.91
C LEU A 270 -1.82 6.74 -10.38
N LEU A 271 -0.53 6.88 -10.67
CA LEU A 271 0.02 6.57 -11.98
C LEU A 271 0.33 5.07 -12.05
N VAL A 272 0.01 4.47 -13.19
CA VAL A 272 0.19 3.04 -13.45
C VAL A 272 1.16 2.86 -14.60
N PHE A 273 2.25 2.14 -14.33
CA PHE A 273 3.25 1.77 -15.33
C PHE A 273 3.20 0.26 -15.54
N GLU A 274 2.89 -0.16 -16.75
CA GLU A 274 2.82 -1.57 -17.11
C GLU A 274 4.19 -2.15 -17.48
N PRO A 275 4.41 -3.46 -17.30
CA PRO A 275 5.68 -4.08 -17.66
C PRO A 275 6.02 -3.87 -19.14
N ALA A 276 7.24 -3.40 -19.42
CA ALA A 276 7.71 -3.12 -20.78
C ALA A 276 9.10 -3.73 -21.02
N SER A 277 9.76 -3.33 -22.11
CA SER A 277 11.13 -3.74 -22.42
C SER A 277 12.17 -3.15 -21.45
N THR A 278 11.81 -2.13 -20.67
CA THR A 278 12.66 -1.49 -19.67
C THR A 278 12.10 -1.74 -18.26
N PRO A 279 12.97 -1.77 -17.22
CA PRO A 279 12.55 -1.96 -15.82
C PRO A 279 11.58 -0.91 -15.27
N THR A 280 11.49 0.26 -15.87
CA THR A 280 10.57 1.35 -15.47
C THR A 280 9.15 1.11 -15.92
N GLY A 281 8.92 0.18 -16.85
CA GLY A 281 7.64 0.00 -17.50
C GLY A 281 7.31 1.11 -18.51
N GLU A 282 6.13 1.01 -19.11
CA GLU A 282 5.52 2.05 -19.94
C GLU A 282 4.34 2.66 -19.18
N TYR A 283 4.18 3.99 -19.24
CA TYR A 283 2.98 4.62 -18.69
C TYR A 283 1.73 4.06 -19.36
N SER A 284 0.81 3.53 -18.56
CA SER A 284 -0.42 2.88 -19.01
C SER A 284 -1.63 3.75 -18.70
N ASP A 285 -1.78 4.19 -17.44
CA ASP A 285 -2.97 4.92 -16.99
C ASP A 285 -2.69 5.84 -15.79
N CYS A 286 -3.66 6.71 -15.49
CA CYS A 286 -3.70 7.48 -14.25
C CYS A 286 -5.12 7.54 -13.67
N ILE A 287 -5.21 7.30 -12.36
CA ILE A 287 -6.47 7.28 -11.63
C ILE A 287 -6.45 8.38 -10.56
N GLU A 288 -7.37 9.34 -10.66
CA GLU A 288 -7.62 10.31 -9.60
C GLU A 288 -8.22 9.59 -8.37
N LEU A 289 -7.50 9.63 -7.24
CA LEU A 289 -7.97 9.04 -5.99
C LEU A 289 -8.76 10.06 -5.17
N GLN A 290 -8.30 11.31 -5.17
CA GLN A 290 -8.91 12.41 -4.47
C GLN A 290 -8.58 13.73 -5.18
N GLN A 291 -9.60 14.52 -5.50
CA GLN A 291 -9.42 15.85 -6.08
C GLN A 291 -10.06 16.89 -5.16
N ILE A 292 -9.25 17.83 -4.66
CA ILE A 292 -9.72 18.91 -3.78
C ILE A 292 -9.83 20.21 -4.57
N GLU A 293 -8.76 20.64 -5.25
CA GLU A 293 -8.72 21.82 -6.11
C GLU A 293 -7.98 21.55 -7.42
N GLY A 294 -8.16 22.42 -8.43
CA GLY A 294 -7.37 22.38 -9.67
C GLY A 294 -7.87 21.41 -10.74
N ARG A 295 -7.00 21.12 -11.72
CA ARG A 295 -7.31 20.33 -12.94
C ARG A 295 -7.19 18.81 -12.75
N GLY A 296 -6.86 18.34 -11.56
CA GLY A 296 -6.42 16.96 -11.33
C GLY A 296 -4.90 16.83 -11.44
N LEU A 297 -4.39 15.68 -11.04
CA LEU A 297 -2.98 15.34 -11.04
C LEU A 297 -2.60 14.40 -12.19
N CYS A 298 -3.58 13.78 -12.84
CA CYS A 298 -3.34 12.92 -13.97
C CYS A 298 -2.80 13.69 -15.17
N PRO A 299 -1.70 13.22 -15.79
CA PRO A 299 -1.17 13.82 -17.00
C PRO A 299 -2.22 13.88 -18.11
N VAL A 300 -2.33 15.02 -18.77
CA VAL A 300 -3.15 15.15 -19.97
C VAL A 300 -2.40 14.48 -21.11
N THR A 301 -2.71 13.22 -21.38
CA THR A 301 -2.24 12.58 -22.61
C THR A 301 -3.23 12.95 -23.71
N GLU A 302 -2.76 13.68 -24.73
CA GLU A 302 -3.58 14.00 -25.90
C GLU A 302 -4.07 12.66 -26.49
N ASN A 303 -5.39 12.40 -26.38
CA ASN A 303 -6.04 11.12 -26.59
C ASN A 303 -5.27 10.21 -27.56
N ARG A 304 -4.67 9.13 -27.05
CA ARG A 304 -4.33 7.96 -27.88
C ARG A 304 -5.64 7.52 -28.51
N GLY A 305 -5.87 7.93 -29.75
CA GLY A 305 -7.09 7.64 -30.48
C GLY A 305 -7.37 6.14 -30.44
N SER A 306 -8.46 5.80 -29.76
CA SER A 306 -9.09 4.47 -29.77
C SER A 306 -9.43 4.03 -31.18
#